data_AF-A0A497BZL8-F1
#
_entry.id   AF-A0A497BZL8-F1
#
_cell.length_a   1.000
_cell.length_b   1.000
_cell.length_c   1.000
_cell.angle_alpha   90.00
_cell.angle_beta   90.00
_cell.angle_gamma   90.00
#
_symmetry.space_group_name_H-M   'P 1'
#
loop_
_entity.id
_entity.type
_entity.pdbx_description
1 polymer ?
#
loop_
_entity_poly.entity_id
_entity_poly.type
_entity_poly.pdbx_seq_one_letter_code
_entity_poly.pdbx_strand_id
1 'polypeptide(L)'
;MKRWGRCGEHCCFPSLSECATIAIGERISMSDVVNQLKQIPLFANLKKSDLKALAKLVKHTRPTAGSEICRQGRPGHTAYLVESGELRVLHVDPQGIRQEVARLEPGAFFGETSLLLGEPRDASVQVVQDATLLSLSKDDLDQLLSERPAMLKALEMSPAVERKRRARHFKWQDPDEVVIVHSHKHPWVLVRNIAFPIFVLLVDLVGCGYWGSKGGGLVALVAGVLLGLPSVAFILYLYVDHLNDNYVVTSKRVVHEERVFIIRESRSEAPLRAVQDVQLSQEGMLAQIYNFGNLIIETAGERGHVAFRDIPGPAGIQDAILGQIQRVQAGARAEELASLRDIMRRHFDIPSLEEPAVTPAAPPKKQRFELKPPSWLLAPVRIFTYFLPPLRHEQGDTITWRKHWIALIGPIGLPTLLIIAATIFTLFMVSKSLMPTLIGYGTALVFLFPWWLWKFDDWQNDIYQVTTTRIIDVERLPFYLREDRREASLDVIQNINLEIPGFLAKLLNYGSVTIETAGAGAFTFNLVKDPRSVQAEIFRRVEDFQSQQRQNEVERHQAELLDWFSVYDQIRQSSPSAPQFLPLQQQET
;
A
#
# COMPACT_ATOMS: atom_id res chain seq x y z
N MET A 1 -60.00 43.43 -8.58
CA MET A 1 -59.72 43.32 -10.04
C MET A 1 -58.28 43.74 -10.34
N LYS A 2 -57.85 43.71 -11.61
CA LYS A 2 -56.54 44.10 -12.19
C LYS A 2 -55.97 45.42 -11.60
N ARG A 3 -54.68 45.62 -11.26
CA ARG A 3 -53.34 45.51 -11.94
C ARG A 3 -52.89 46.83 -12.66
N TRP A 4 -51.71 47.36 -12.23
CA TRP A 4 -50.82 48.39 -12.89
C TRP A 4 -51.36 49.85 -12.87
N GLY A 5 -50.60 50.96 -12.84
CA GLY A 5 -49.15 51.33 -12.75
C GLY A 5 -49.03 52.86 -12.44
N ARG A 6 -47.91 53.64 -12.46
CA ARG A 6 -46.47 53.44 -12.79
C ARG A 6 -45.56 54.34 -11.88
N CYS A 7 -44.73 55.29 -12.39
CA CYS A 7 -43.72 56.08 -11.63
C CYS A 7 -43.42 57.49 -12.23
N GLY A 8 -42.78 58.38 -11.44
CA GLY A 8 -42.16 59.66 -11.85
C GLY A 8 -42.65 60.89 -11.04
N GLU A 9 -41.85 61.89 -10.62
CA GLU A 9 -40.39 62.15 -10.72
C GLU A 9 -39.87 63.03 -9.55
N HIS A 10 -38.54 63.22 -9.47
CA HIS A 10 -37.78 64.25 -8.73
C HIS A 10 -37.79 64.34 -7.19
N CYS A 11 -36.67 63.93 -6.59
CA CYS A 11 -36.01 64.68 -5.50
C CYS A 11 -34.49 64.48 -5.58
N CYS A 12 -33.68 65.47 -5.18
CA CYS A 12 -32.24 65.49 -5.42
C CYS A 12 -31.42 65.26 -4.14
N PHE A 13 -30.36 64.46 -4.21
CA PHE A 13 -29.39 64.22 -3.15
C PHE A 13 -27.96 64.46 -3.69
N PRO A 14 -27.06 65.12 -2.93
CA PRO A 14 -25.66 65.29 -3.32
C PRO A 14 -24.89 63.95 -3.27
N SER A 15 -23.82 63.84 -4.07
CA SER A 15 -23.14 62.58 -4.36
C SER A 15 -22.16 62.12 -3.26
N LEU A 16 -22.23 60.84 -2.90
CA LEU A 16 -21.34 60.15 -1.95
C LEU A 16 -19.96 59.80 -2.55
N SER A 17 -19.28 60.77 -3.16
CA SER A 17 -18.11 60.53 -4.02
C SER A 17 -16.74 60.94 -3.46
N GLU A 18 -16.65 61.66 -2.33
CA GLU A 18 -15.39 62.31 -1.91
C GLU A 18 -14.90 62.03 -0.46
N CYS A 19 -15.64 61.29 0.37
CA CYS A 19 -15.34 61.17 1.82
C CYS A 19 -14.79 59.82 2.31
N ALA A 20 -14.18 58.98 1.45
CA ALA A 20 -13.75 57.62 1.83
C ALA A 20 -12.37 57.16 1.30
N THR A 21 -11.38 58.06 1.27
CA THR A 21 -9.99 57.70 0.92
C THR A 21 -9.03 57.90 2.10
N ILE A 22 -9.31 57.27 3.24
CA ILE A 22 -8.31 57.06 4.31
C ILE A 22 -7.71 55.67 4.14
N ALA A 23 -6.97 55.51 3.04
CA ALA A 23 -6.18 54.32 2.72
C ALA A 23 -4.69 54.66 2.84
N ILE A 24 -4.25 55.02 4.06
CA ILE A 24 -2.82 55.16 4.38
C ILE A 24 -2.23 53.75 4.50
N GLY A 25 -2.12 53.08 3.36
CA GLY A 25 -1.33 51.87 3.20
C GLY A 25 0.14 52.24 3.30
N GLU A 26 0.75 51.86 4.43
CA GLU A 26 2.17 52.01 4.69
C GLU A 26 2.98 51.37 3.55
N ARG A 27 3.67 52.21 2.76
CA ARG A 27 4.47 51.76 1.61
C ARG A 27 5.79 51.17 2.09
N ILE A 28 5.72 49.93 2.58
CA ILE A 28 6.90 49.09 2.85
C ILE A 28 7.78 49.09 1.60
N SER A 29 9.08 49.34 1.76
CA SER A 29 9.96 49.49 0.60
C SER A 29 10.29 48.13 -0.01
N MET A 30 10.48 48.12 -1.33
CA MET A 30 11.00 46.97 -2.08
C MET A 30 12.42 46.56 -1.61
N SER A 31 13.12 47.40 -0.84
CA SER A 31 14.34 46.99 -0.11
C SER A 31 14.06 46.02 1.04
N ASP A 32 12.93 46.18 1.71
CA ASP A 32 12.71 45.64 3.06
C ASP A 32 12.19 44.21 2.95
N VAL A 33 11.23 43.99 2.04
CA VAL A 33 10.79 42.66 1.58
C VAL A 33 11.97 41.85 1.02
N VAL A 34 12.90 42.49 0.29
CA VAL A 34 14.11 41.84 -0.23
C VAL A 34 15.09 41.46 0.90
N ASN A 35 15.16 42.25 1.97
CA ASN A 35 15.99 41.94 3.14
C ASN A 35 15.36 40.82 3.99
N GLN A 36 14.05 40.88 4.26
CA GLN A 36 13.27 39.84 4.95
C GLN A 36 13.37 38.49 4.22
N LEU A 37 13.10 38.46 2.91
CA LEU A 37 13.22 37.23 2.10
C LEU A 37 14.61 36.63 2.17
N LYS A 38 15.68 37.44 2.25
CA LYS A 38 17.06 36.93 2.35
C LYS A 38 17.40 36.30 3.71
N GLN A 39 16.61 36.57 4.76
CA GLN A 39 16.78 35.91 6.07
C GLN A 39 16.19 34.50 6.09
N ILE A 40 15.26 34.18 5.18
CA ILE A 40 14.68 32.84 5.04
C ILE A 40 15.75 31.90 4.44
N PRO A 41 16.08 30.75 5.09
CA PRO A 41 17.09 29.82 4.59
C PRO A 41 16.89 29.43 3.13
N LEU A 42 15.66 29.05 2.76
CA LEU A 42 15.27 28.67 1.39
C LEU A 42 15.72 29.67 0.31
N PHE A 43 15.82 30.96 0.63
CA PHE A 43 16.15 32.03 -0.31
C PHE A 43 17.50 32.71 -0.04
N ALA A 44 18.27 32.29 0.97
CA ALA A 44 19.47 32.97 1.45
C ALA A 44 20.56 33.14 0.35
N ASN A 45 20.70 32.13 -0.52
CA ASN A 45 21.65 32.11 -1.65
C ASN A 45 21.13 32.77 -2.94
N LEU A 46 19.89 33.28 -2.98
CA LEU A 46 19.37 33.96 -4.17
C LEU A 46 20.07 35.31 -4.41
N LYS A 47 20.30 35.63 -5.68
CA LYS A 47 20.92 36.90 -6.08
C LYS A 47 19.97 38.07 -5.82
N LYS A 48 20.52 39.28 -5.64
CA LYS A 48 19.71 40.51 -5.49
C LYS A 48 18.77 40.79 -6.68
N SER A 49 19.06 40.27 -7.87
CA SER A 49 18.17 40.31 -9.06
C SER A 49 16.94 39.42 -8.97
N ASP A 50 17.05 38.37 -8.16
CA ASP A 50 16.13 37.23 -8.10
C ASP A 50 15.22 37.37 -6.88
N LEU A 51 15.78 37.79 -5.74
CA LEU A 51 15.01 38.32 -4.60
C LEU A 51 14.13 39.51 -5.03
N LYS A 52 14.62 40.42 -5.89
CA LYS A 52 13.82 41.52 -6.47
C LYS A 52 12.75 41.09 -7.48
N ALA A 53 12.79 39.85 -7.97
CA ALA A 53 11.71 39.29 -8.77
C ALA A 53 10.67 38.63 -7.85
N LEU A 54 11.14 37.80 -6.90
CA LEU A 54 10.33 37.14 -5.89
C LEU A 54 9.50 38.14 -5.07
N ALA A 55 10.12 39.24 -4.61
CA ALA A 55 9.46 40.31 -3.84
C ALA A 55 8.34 41.07 -4.58
N LYS A 56 8.17 40.88 -5.90
CA LYS A 56 7.02 41.41 -6.66
C LYS A 56 5.81 40.48 -6.68
N LEU A 57 6.02 39.20 -6.37
CA LEU A 57 5.00 38.16 -6.39
C LEU A 57 4.38 37.92 -5.01
N VAL A 58 5.14 38.28 -3.96
CA VAL A 58 4.71 38.21 -2.57
C VAL A 58 3.58 39.21 -2.28
N LYS A 59 2.56 38.75 -1.56
CA LYS A 59 1.33 39.49 -1.23
C LYS A 59 1.17 39.56 0.29
N HIS A 60 1.08 40.76 0.88
CA HIS A 60 0.79 40.91 2.31
C HIS A 60 -0.64 40.47 2.63
N THR A 61 -0.82 39.70 3.70
CA THR A 61 -2.12 39.30 4.26
C THR A 61 -2.16 39.74 5.72
N ARG A 62 -3.28 40.30 6.19
CA ARG A 62 -3.46 40.74 7.59
C ARG A 62 -4.59 39.95 8.28
N PRO A 63 -4.33 38.70 8.69
CA PRO A 63 -5.32 37.86 9.36
C PRO A 63 -5.46 38.22 10.85
N THR A 64 -6.69 38.25 11.35
CA THR A 64 -7.00 38.57 12.75
C THR A 64 -6.89 37.36 13.68
N ALA A 65 -6.79 37.60 14.97
CA ALA A 65 -6.77 36.59 16.03
C ALA A 65 -7.93 35.59 15.90
N GLY A 66 -7.64 34.32 16.18
CA GLY A 66 -8.58 33.21 16.06
C GLY A 66 -8.75 32.65 14.64
N SER A 67 -8.32 33.36 13.60
CA SER A 67 -8.41 32.87 12.21
C SER A 67 -7.42 31.73 11.91
N GLU A 68 -7.78 30.85 10.96
CA GLU A 68 -7.02 29.65 10.60
C GLU A 68 -6.44 29.83 9.19
N ILE A 69 -5.11 29.98 9.11
CA ILE A 69 -4.36 30.31 7.87
C ILE A 69 -4.29 29.13 6.91
N CYS A 70 -4.09 27.94 7.47
CA CYS A 70 -4.18 26.69 6.74
C CYS A 70 -4.72 25.59 7.66
N ARG A 71 -5.38 24.60 7.06
CA ARG A 71 -5.91 23.41 7.74
C ARG A 71 -5.07 22.19 7.38
N GLN A 72 -4.73 21.35 8.35
CA GLN A 72 -4.10 20.05 8.12
C GLN A 72 -4.91 19.20 7.13
N GLY A 73 -4.25 18.34 6.35
CA GLY A 73 -4.88 17.47 5.35
C GLY A 73 -5.33 18.17 4.06
N ARG A 74 -5.59 19.49 4.08
CA ARG A 74 -5.92 20.25 2.86
C ARG A 74 -4.71 20.41 1.93
N PRO A 75 -4.90 20.43 0.60
CA PRO A 75 -3.85 20.79 -0.34
C PRO A 75 -3.37 22.22 -0.10
N GLY A 76 -2.05 22.45 -0.17
CA GLY A 76 -1.43 23.74 0.06
C GLY A 76 -0.70 24.26 -1.17
N HIS A 77 -1.02 25.48 -1.60
CA HIS A 77 -0.36 26.13 -2.75
C HIS A 77 0.27 27.48 -2.36
N THR A 78 0.64 27.64 -1.08
CA THR A 78 1.14 28.91 -0.52
C THR A 78 2.15 28.65 0.58
N ALA A 79 3.22 29.45 0.65
CA ALA A 79 4.05 29.59 1.85
C ALA A 79 3.90 30.99 2.46
N TYR A 80 4.23 31.10 3.74
CA TYR A 80 4.08 32.34 4.52
C TYR A 80 5.34 32.64 5.32
N LEU A 81 5.72 33.91 5.39
CA LEU A 81 6.66 34.47 6.36
C LEU A 81 5.89 35.40 7.31
N VAL A 82 6.09 35.23 8.61
CA VAL A 82 5.51 36.10 9.65
C VAL A 82 6.32 37.41 9.73
N GLU A 83 5.67 38.55 9.53
CA GLU A 83 6.26 39.88 9.75
C GLU A 83 5.97 40.42 11.15
N SER A 84 4.75 40.19 11.64
CA SER A 84 4.26 40.61 12.96
C SER A 84 3.10 39.72 13.43
N GLY A 85 2.81 39.77 14.73
CA GLY A 85 1.81 38.92 15.39
C GLY A 85 2.39 37.60 15.90
N GLU A 86 1.50 36.75 16.42
CA GLU A 86 1.82 35.44 16.99
C GLU A 86 0.88 34.39 16.40
N LEU A 87 1.42 33.25 15.95
CA LEU A 87 0.64 32.13 15.45
C LEU A 87 1.03 30.83 16.15
N ARG A 88 0.10 29.88 16.19
CA ARG A 88 0.33 28.53 16.73
C ARG A 88 0.10 27.46 15.67
N VAL A 89 0.91 26.40 15.75
CA VAL A 89 0.83 25.21 14.91
C VAL A 89 0.07 24.13 15.68
N LEU A 90 -1.04 23.67 15.12
CA LEU A 90 -1.92 22.67 15.71
C LEU A 90 -1.88 21.40 14.86
N HIS A 91 -1.42 20.31 15.45
CA HIS A 91 -1.46 18.98 14.82
C HIS A 91 -2.63 18.17 15.40
N VAL A 92 -3.38 17.53 14.51
CA VAL A 92 -4.38 16.49 14.82
C VAL A 92 -3.68 15.15 14.60
N ASP A 93 -3.67 14.26 15.59
CA ASP A 93 -3.17 12.89 15.42
C ASP A 93 -4.23 11.97 14.74
N PRO A 94 -3.89 10.73 14.33
CA PRO A 94 -4.87 9.81 13.73
C PRO A 94 -6.09 9.51 14.59
N GLN A 95 -5.98 9.66 15.93
CA GLN A 95 -7.07 9.50 16.88
C GLN A 95 -8.02 10.71 16.86
N GLY A 96 -7.52 11.90 16.56
CA GLY A 96 -8.27 13.17 16.49
C GLY A 96 -7.88 14.19 17.55
N ILE A 97 -6.88 13.89 18.40
CA ILE A 97 -6.45 14.76 19.48
C ILE A 97 -5.68 15.95 18.88
N ARG A 98 -6.17 17.16 19.16
CA ARG A 98 -5.52 18.43 18.78
C ARG A 98 -4.44 18.79 19.79
N GLN A 99 -3.19 18.89 19.32
CA GLN A 99 -2.01 19.24 20.11
C GLN A 99 -1.33 20.49 19.53
N GLU A 100 -0.87 21.39 20.39
CA GLU A 100 -0.07 22.57 19.99
C GLU A 100 1.41 22.14 19.91
N VAL A 101 1.94 22.07 18.68
CA VAL A 101 3.28 21.47 18.42
C VAL A 101 4.38 22.50 18.23
N ALA A 102 4.03 23.75 17.92
CA ALA A 102 4.96 24.88 17.83
C ALA A 102 4.22 26.22 17.91
N ARG A 103 4.96 27.28 18.21
CA ARG A 103 4.55 28.68 17.99
C ARG A 103 5.44 29.31 16.92
N LEU A 104 4.90 30.29 16.20
CA LEU A 104 5.55 31.00 15.11
C LEU A 104 5.56 32.49 15.43
N GLU A 105 6.77 33.02 15.57
CA GLU A 105 7.09 34.41 15.89
C GLU A 105 7.53 35.16 14.61
N PRO A 106 7.66 36.50 14.65
CA PRO A 106 8.20 37.29 13.53
C PRO A 106 9.54 36.75 13.01
N GLY A 107 9.65 36.60 11.70
CA GLY A 107 10.78 35.94 11.03
C GLY A 107 10.56 34.45 10.73
N ALA A 108 9.56 33.80 11.32
CA ALA A 108 9.26 32.40 11.04
C ALA A 108 8.67 32.19 9.62
N PHE A 109 9.22 31.24 8.88
CA PHE A 109 8.74 30.83 7.56
C PHE A 109 8.11 29.43 7.61
N PHE A 110 6.95 29.25 6.99
CA PHE A 110 6.24 27.97 6.97
C PHE A 110 5.53 27.68 5.63
N GLY A 111 5.32 26.39 5.35
CA GLY A 111 4.68 25.91 4.12
C GLY A 111 5.64 25.52 2.99
N GLU A 112 6.96 25.42 3.24
CA GLU A 112 7.99 25.00 2.27
C GLU A 112 7.59 23.75 1.45
N THR A 113 7.19 22.67 2.13
CA THR A 113 6.84 21.38 1.49
C THR A 113 5.71 21.55 0.48
N SER A 114 4.65 22.26 0.86
CA SER A 114 3.50 22.52 -0.02
C SER A 114 3.84 23.45 -1.18
N LEU A 115 4.65 24.50 -0.95
CA LEU A 115 5.11 25.43 -1.97
C LEU A 115 5.94 24.71 -3.06
N LEU A 116 6.88 23.86 -2.65
CA LEU A 116 7.83 23.24 -3.57
C LEU A 116 7.30 21.93 -4.19
N LEU A 117 6.53 21.13 -3.44
CA LEU A 117 6.08 19.79 -3.86
C LEU A 117 4.57 19.67 -4.09
N GLY A 118 3.76 20.68 -3.73
CA GLY A 118 2.29 20.59 -3.79
C GLY A 118 1.65 19.74 -2.68
N GLU A 119 2.43 19.15 -1.77
CA GLU A 119 1.90 18.25 -0.74
C GLU A 119 0.86 18.93 0.18
N PRO A 120 -0.15 18.17 0.65
CA PRO A 120 -1.07 18.60 1.70
C PRO A 120 -0.38 19.15 2.95
N ARG A 121 -1.13 19.94 3.73
CA ARG A 121 -0.64 20.56 4.96
C ARG A 121 -0.46 19.53 6.07
N ASP A 122 0.73 19.53 6.67
CA ASP A 122 1.10 18.65 7.79
C ASP A 122 0.44 19.06 9.12
N ALA A 123 0.03 20.32 9.26
CA ALA A 123 -0.62 20.86 10.46
C ALA A 123 -1.56 22.03 10.11
N SER A 124 -2.50 22.33 11.01
CA SER A 124 -3.24 23.59 11.01
C SER A 124 -2.34 24.71 11.55
N VAL A 125 -2.52 25.94 11.07
CA VAL A 125 -1.89 27.13 11.64
C VAL A 125 -2.97 28.15 11.97
N GLN A 126 -3.05 28.56 13.24
CA GLN A 126 -4.04 29.51 13.75
C GLN A 126 -3.35 30.77 14.29
N VAL A 127 -3.93 31.94 14.00
CA VAL A 127 -3.49 33.23 14.56
C VAL A 127 -3.89 33.33 16.03
N VAL A 128 -2.93 33.64 16.89
CA VAL A 128 -3.14 33.91 18.33
C VAL A 128 -3.31 35.41 18.57
N GLN A 129 -2.47 36.23 17.94
CA GLN A 129 -2.53 37.70 17.95
C GLN A 129 -2.52 38.23 16.52
N ASP A 130 -3.31 39.27 16.24
CA ASP A 130 -3.43 39.92 14.91
C ASP A 130 -2.07 40.04 14.21
N ALA A 131 -1.97 39.44 13.02
CA ALA A 131 -0.69 39.20 12.36
C ALA A 131 -0.60 39.93 11.01
N THR A 132 0.64 40.15 10.55
CA THR A 132 0.93 40.46 9.15
C THR A 132 1.82 39.38 8.57
N LEU A 133 1.38 38.78 7.47
CA LEU A 133 2.05 37.68 6.78
C LEU A 133 2.41 38.08 5.35
N LEU A 134 3.66 37.86 4.95
CA LEU A 134 4.05 37.80 3.54
C LEU A 134 3.65 36.43 2.98
N SER A 135 2.80 36.40 1.96
CA SER A 135 2.36 35.16 1.29
C SER A 135 2.93 35.04 -0.12
N LEU A 136 3.38 33.84 -0.49
CA LEU A 136 3.90 33.49 -1.81
C LEU A 136 3.17 32.24 -2.31
N SER A 137 2.55 32.30 -3.49
CA SER A 137 1.90 31.11 -4.06
C SER A 137 2.88 30.20 -4.81
N LYS A 138 2.49 28.93 -4.96
CA LYS A 138 3.19 27.95 -5.77
C LYS A 138 3.21 28.35 -7.24
N ASP A 139 2.07 28.77 -7.78
CA ASP A 139 1.93 29.09 -9.20
C ASP A 139 2.78 30.31 -9.59
N ASP A 140 2.77 31.37 -8.76
CA ASP A 140 3.64 32.54 -8.95
C ASP A 140 5.13 32.13 -8.95
N LEU A 141 5.53 31.24 -8.03
CA LEU A 141 6.92 30.77 -7.90
C LEU A 141 7.32 29.85 -9.06
N ASP A 142 6.51 28.86 -9.41
CA ASP A 142 6.80 27.90 -10.48
C ASP A 142 6.88 28.59 -11.84
N GLN A 143 6.06 29.64 -12.08
CA GLN A 143 6.24 30.53 -13.23
C GLN A 143 7.63 31.19 -13.20
N LEU A 144 8.02 31.85 -12.10
CA LEU A 144 9.32 32.52 -11.99
C LEU A 144 10.51 31.54 -12.12
N LEU A 145 10.37 30.30 -11.65
CA LEU A 145 11.37 29.25 -11.80
C LEU A 145 11.46 28.75 -13.25
N SER A 146 10.35 28.74 -14.00
CA SER A 146 10.35 28.44 -15.44
C SER A 146 11.04 29.54 -16.26
N GLU A 147 10.81 30.82 -15.91
CA GLU A 147 11.49 31.97 -16.50
C GLU A 147 12.98 32.04 -16.11
N ARG A 148 13.34 31.55 -14.92
CA ARG A 148 14.71 31.59 -14.37
C ARG A 148 15.18 30.25 -13.81
N PRO A 149 15.46 29.22 -14.64
CA PRO A 149 15.89 27.89 -14.18
C PRO A 149 17.19 27.89 -13.34
N ALA A 150 17.99 28.97 -13.39
CA ALA A 150 19.15 29.15 -12.54
C ALA A 150 18.80 29.42 -11.05
N MET A 151 17.65 30.03 -10.75
CA MET A 151 17.20 30.25 -9.37
C MET A 151 16.94 28.93 -8.65
N LEU A 152 16.38 27.94 -9.35
CA LEU A 152 16.04 26.62 -8.82
C LEU A 152 17.25 25.84 -8.26
N LYS A 153 18.47 26.18 -8.72
CA LYS A 153 19.74 25.61 -8.23
C LYS A 153 20.35 26.40 -7.06
N ALA A 154 19.77 27.53 -6.69
CA ALA A 154 20.24 28.44 -5.65
C ALA A 154 19.24 28.57 -4.47
N LEU A 155 18.19 27.73 -4.44
CA LEU A 155 17.30 27.55 -3.30
C LEU A 155 17.93 26.56 -2.31
N GLU A 156 18.04 26.92 -1.03
CA GLU A 156 18.51 26.00 0.03
C GLU A 156 17.32 25.24 0.63
N MET A 157 16.84 24.23 -0.10
CA MET A 157 15.72 23.38 0.33
C MET A 157 16.12 22.48 1.50
N SER A 158 15.17 22.18 2.39
CA SER A 158 15.40 21.25 3.49
C SER A 158 15.79 19.83 2.99
N PRO A 159 16.60 19.06 3.76
CA PRO A 159 17.04 17.72 3.34
C PRO A 159 15.94 16.68 3.11
N ALA A 160 14.72 16.95 3.62
CA ALA A 160 13.53 16.17 3.33
C ALA A 160 12.92 16.54 1.97
N VAL A 161 12.75 17.84 1.69
CA VAL A 161 12.18 18.33 0.43
C VAL A 161 13.10 18.06 -0.75
N GLU A 162 14.41 18.30 -0.65
CA GLU A 162 15.34 18.04 -1.76
C GLU A 162 15.46 16.54 -2.07
N ARG A 163 15.33 15.66 -1.07
CA ARG A 163 15.27 14.19 -1.28
C ARG A 163 14.02 13.81 -2.06
N LYS A 164 12.85 14.28 -1.62
CA LYS A 164 11.55 14.10 -2.29
C LYS A 164 11.58 14.64 -3.73
N ARG A 165 12.16 15.82 -3.94
CA ARG A 165 12.26 16.51 -5.23
C ARG A 165 13.23 15.84 -6.21
N ARG A 166 14.29 15.18 -5.71
CA ARG A 166 15.22 14.37 -6.53
C ARG A 166 14.72 12.94 -6.79
N ALA A 167 13.60 12.52 -6.20
CA ALA A 167 13.05 11.21 -6.45
C ALA A 167 12.62 11.05 -7.93
N ARG A 168 12.68 9.81 -8.43
CA ARG A 168 12.31 9.49 -9.82
C ARG A 168 10.82 9.75 -10.02
N HIS A 169 10.47 10.67 -10.92
CA HIS A 169 9.09 10.87 -11.34
C HIS A 169 8.65 9.78 -12.34
N PHE A 170 7.45 9.24 -12.14
CA PHE A 170 6.86 8.19 -12.98
C PHE A 170 5.72 8.77 -13.85
N LYS A 171 5.54 8.27 -15.07
CA LYS A 171 4.54 8.78 -16.04
C LYS A 171 3.07 8.65 -15.57
N TRP A 172 2.82 7.87 -14.53
CA TRP A 172 1.49 7.58 -13.97
C TRP A 172 1.20 8.31 -12.65
N GLN A 173 2.17 9.11 -12.17
CA GLN A 173 2.14 9.81 -10.89
C GLN A 173 1.37 11.12 -11.01
N ASP A 174 0.55 11.47 -10.00
CA ASP A 174 -0.17 12.75 -10.00
C ASP A 174 0.81 13.94 -9.81
N PRO A 175 0.46 15.17 -10.25
CA PRO A 175 1.35 16.33 -10.11
C PRO A 175 1.70 16.73 -8.66
N ASP A 176 0.83 16.40 -7.70
CA ASP A 176 0.97 16.63 -6.25
C ASP A 176 1.37 15.35 -5.48
N GLU A 177 1.52 14.22 -6.19
CA GLU A 177 2.01 12.97 -5.62
C GLU A 177 3.53 12.94 -5.62
N VAL A 178 4.13 12.43 -4.55
CA VAL A 178 5.58 12.43 -4.33
C VAL A 178 6.06 11.02 -4.00
N VAL A 179 7.16 10.58 -4.62
CA VAL A 179 7.78 9.29 -4.31
C VAL A 179 8.58 9.39 -3.00
N ILE A 180 8.22 8.55 -2.04
CA ILE A 180 8.82 8.47 -0.70
C ILE A 180 9.89 7.36 -0.67
N VAL A 181 9.58 6.21 -1.29
CA VAL A 181 10.50 5.08 -1.46
C VAL A 181 10.39 4.54 -2.88
N HIS A 182 11.53 4.22 -3.49
CA HIS A 182 11.61 3.42 -4.73
C HIS A 182 12.65 2.31 -4.48
N SER A 183 12.29 1.07 -4.80
CA SER A 183 13.09 -0.14 -4.57
C SER A 183 12.84 -1.20 -5.66
N HIS A 184 13.64 -2.27 -5.64
CA HIS A 184 13.65 -3.37 -6.61
C HIS A 184 13.83 -4.71 -5.88
N LYS A 185 13.64 -5.84 -6.57
CA LYS A 185 14.00 -7.17 -6.05
C LYS A 185 15.50 -7.20 -5.68
N HIS A 186 15.87 -7.85 -4.58
CA HIS A 186 17.27 -7.92 -4.12
C HIS A 186 18.14 -8.78 -5.07
N PRO A 187 19.38 -8.37 -5.44
CA PRO A 187 20.19 -9.08 -6.44
C PRO A 187 20.50 -10.57 -6.13
N TRP A 188 20.40 -11.00 -4.87
CA TRP A 188 20.52 -12.42 -4.53
C TRP A 188 19.44 -13.30 -5.19
N VAL A 189 18.25 -12.75 -5.45
CA VAL A 189 17.16 -13.43 -6.18
C VAL A 189 17.59 -13.77 -7.59
N LEU A 190 18.20 -12.80 -8.28
CA LEU A 190 18.72 -12.98 -9.63
C LEU A 190 19.78 -14.08 -9.66
N VAL A 191 20.75 -14.04 -8.74
CA VAL A 191 21.80 -15.06 -8.61
C VAL A 191 21.21 -16.45 -8.34
N ARG A 192 20.27 -16.57 -7.39
CA ARG A 192 19.55 -17.81 -7.08
C ARG A 192 18.85 -18.39 -8.31
N ASN A 193 18.11 -17.56 -9.03
CA ASN A 193 17.27 -18.01 -10.15
C ASN A 193 18.11 -18.33 -11.41
N ILE A 194 19.21 -17.61 -11.65
CA ILE A 194 20.12 -17.84 -12.78
C ILE A 194 21.11 -18.99 -12.53
N ALA A 195 21.37 -19.39 -11.28
CA ALA A 195 22.31 -20.46 -10.95
C ALA A 195 21.99 -21.81 -11.64
N PHE A 196 20.70 -22.19 -11.71
CA PHE A 196 20.29 -23.44 -12.37
C PHE A 196 20.52 -23.43 -13.90
N PRO A 197 20.02 -22.46 -14.69
CA PRO A 197 20.30 -22.43 -16.12
C PRO A 197 21.78 -22.16 -16.46
N ILE A 198 22.56 -21.48 -15.59
CA ILE A 198 24.03 -21.45 -15.72
C ILE A 198 24.63 -22.84 -15.53
N PHE A 199 24.18 -23.62 -14.53
CA PHE A 199 24.65 -24.99 -14.35
C PHE A 199 24.33 -25.88 -15.56
N VAL A 200 23.11 -25.79 -16.12
CA VAL A 200 22.72 -26.50 -17.35
C VAL A 200 23.62 -26.09 -18.53
N LEU A 201 23.85 -24.80 -18.73
CA LEU A 201 24.74 -24.27 -19.78
C LEU A 201 26.19 -24.74 -19.59
N LEU A 202 26.70 -24.79 -18.36
CA LEU A 202 28.04 -25.31 -18.06
C LEU A 202 28.15 -26.82 -18.34
N VAL A 203 27.13 -27.61 -17.99
CA VAL A 203 27.09 -29.05 -18.28
C VAL A 203 27.07 -29.31 -19.79
N ASP A 204 26.29 -28.54 -20.56
CA ASP A 204 26.27 -28.63 -22.02
C ASP A 204 27.62 -28.24 -22.64
N LEU A 205 28.21 -27.10 -22.25
CA LEU A 205 29.52 -26.65 -22.73
C LEU A 205 30.63 -27.67 -22.43
N VAL A 206 30.63 -28.29 -21.23
CA VAL A 206 31.60 -29.33 -20.86
C VAL A 206 31.34 -30.63 -21.63
N GLY A 207 30.08 -31.05 -21.80
CA GLY A 207 29.72 -32.24 -22.56
C GLY A 207 30.09 -32.13 -24.04
N CYS A 208 29.74 -31.02 -24.68
CA CYS A 208 30.08 -30.72 -26.06
C CYS A 208 31.59 -30.51 -26.24
N GLY A 209 32.29 -29.88 -25.28
CA GLY A 209 33.75 -29.80 -25.28
C GLY A 209 34.45 -31.16 -25.22
N TYR A 210 33.97 -32.05 -24.34
CA TYR A 210 34.48 -33.43 -24.24
C TYR A 210 34.20 -34.23 -25.52
N TRP A 211 33.00 -34.13 -26.09
CA TRP A 211 32.66 -34.80 -27.36
C TRP A 211 33.50 -34.27 -28.53
N GLY A 212 33.73 -32.95 -28.58
CA GLY A 212 34.66 -32.31 -29.50
C GLY A 212 36.07 -32.93 -29.43
N SER A 213 36.60 -33.12 -28.22
CA SER A 213 37.92 -33.73 -27.97
C SER A 213 38.04 -35.19 -28.45
N LYS A 214 36.91 -35.88 -28.64
CA LYS A 214 36.85 -37.27 -29.16
C LYS A 214 36.64 -37.33 -30.68
N GLY A 215 36.74 -36.21 -31.38
CA GLY A 215 36.59 -36.13 -32.85
C GLY A 215 35.23 -35.59 -33.31
N GLY A 216 34.32 -35.23 -32.40
CA GLY A 216 33.02 -34.63 -32.75
C GLY A 216 33.10 -33.20 -33.30
N GLY A 217 34.22 -32.51 -33.09
CA GLY A 217 34.59 -31.20 -33.67
C GLY A 217 33.43 -30.25 -33.97
N LEU A 218 33.17 -30.05 -35.27
CA LEU A 218 32.18 -29.11 -35.78
C LEU A 218 30.74 -29.49 -35.41
N VAL A 219 30.41 -30.79 -35.34
CA VAL A 219 29.08 -31.26 -34.93
C VAL A 219 28.84 -30.98 -33.45
N ALA A 220 29.84 -31.20 -32.60
CA ALA A 220 29.76 -30.91 -31.17
C ALA A 220 29.63 -29.40 -30.89
N LEU A 221 30.28 -28.54 -31.69
CA LEU A 221 30.14 -27.09 -31.60
C LEU A 221 28.72 -26.65 -31.98
N VAL A 222 28.18 -27.15 -33.10
CA VAL A 222 26.79 -26.85 -33.52
C VAL A 222 25.78 -27.35 -32.48
N ALA A 223 26.00 -28.53 -31.90
CA ALA A 223 25.15 -29.08 -30.84
C ALA A 223 25.13 -28.18 -29.59
N GLY A 224 26.29 -27.78 -29.06
CA GLY A 224 26.36 -26.92 -27.87
C GLY A 224 25.83 -25.49 -28.11
N VAL A 225 25.91 -24.97 -29.34
CA VAL A 225 25.22 -23.71 -29.67
C VAL A 225 23.70 -23.90 -29.66
N LEU A 226 23.19 -25.01 -30.21
CA LEU A 226 21.75 -25.31 -30.28
C LEU A 226 21.13 -25.60 -28.89
N LEU A 227 21.87 -26.31 -28.03
CA LEU A 227 21.45 -26.70 -26.67
C LEU A 227 21.67 -25.59 -25.64
N GLY A 228 22.75 -24.82 -25.77
CA GLY A 228 23.05 -23.68 -24.92
C GLY A 228 22.15 -22.46 -25.17
N LEU A 229 21.70 -22.22 -26.42
CA LEU A 229 20.90 -21.03 -26.77
C LEU A 229 19.60 -20.89 -25.96
N PRO A 230 18.77 -21.94 -25.76
CA PRO A 230 17.64 -21.88 -24.83
C PRO A 230 18.01 -21.47 -23.41
N SER A 231 19.13 -21.98 -22.88
CA SER A 231 19.61 -21.64 -21.54
C SER A 231 20.05 -20.18 -21.46
N VAL A 232 20.77 -19.67 -22.47
CA VAL A 232 21.18 -18.26 -22.56
C VAL A 232 19.96 -17.33 -22.72
N ALA A 233 18.98 -17.71 -23.53
CA ALA A 233 17.74 -16.95 -23.70
C ALA A 233 16.92 -16.90 -22.40
N PHE A 234 16.87 -18.00 -21.63
CA PHE A 234 16.20 -18.03 -20.34
C PHE A 234 16.94 -17.23 -19.25
N ILE A 235 18.28 -17.25 -19.25
CA ILE A 235 19.11 -16.38 -18.40
C ILE A 235 18.84 -14.90 -18.72
N LEU A 236 18.78 -14.54 -20.00
CA LEU A 236 18.48 -13.17 -20.44
C LEU A 236 17.06 -12.75 -20.07
N TYR A 237 16.08 -13.66 -20.20
CA TYR A 237 14.70 -13.43 -19.73
C TYR A 237 14.68 -13.12 -18.22
N LEU A 238 15.26 -13.98 -17.39
CA LEU A 238 15.33 -13.79 -15.93
C LEU A 238 16.08 -12.51 -15.51
N TYR A 239 17.07 -12.10 -16.30
CA TYR A 239 17.80 -10.86 -16.09
C TYR A 239 16.96 -9.62 -16.37
N VAL A 240 16.21 -9.61 -17.48
CA VAL A 240 15.32 -8.49 -17.82
C VAL A 240 14.10 -8.43 -16.90
N ASP A 241 13.54 -9.59 -16.53
CA ASP A 241 12.47 -9.73 -15.52
C ASP A 241 12.85 -9.02 -14.21
N HIS A 242 14.00 -9.40 -13.63
CA HIS A 242 14.50 -8.83 -12.37
C HIS A 242 14.78 -7.32 -12.42
N LEU A 243 15.19 -6.77 -13.57
CA LEU A 243 15.40 -5.33 -13.75
C LEU A 243 14.10 -4.54 -13.95
N ASN A 244 13.02 -5.22 -14.34
CA ASN A 244 11.77 -4.60 -14.77
C ASN A 244 10.76 -4.39 -13.63
N ASP A 245 10.94 -5.05 -12.48
CA ASP A 245 10.08 -4.86 -11.31
C ASP A 245 10.43 -3.60 -10.53
N ASN A 246 9.42 -2.80 -10.23
CA ASN A 246 9.56 -1.56 -9.47
C ASN A 246 8.59 -1.58 -8.28
N TYR A 247 9.13 -1.44 -7.08
CA TYR A 247 8.37 -1.27 -5.84
C TYR A 247 8.42 0.21 -5.44
N VAL A 248 7.27 0.88 -5.40
CA VAL A 248 7.17 2.33 -5.19
C VAL A 248 6.17 2.65 -4.08
N VAL A 249 6.58 3.49 -3.12
CA VAL A 249 5.71 4.07 -2.10
C VAL A 249 5.63 5.57 -2.37
N THR A 250 4.43 6.09 -2.58
CA THR A 250 4.18 7.52 -2.79
C THR A 250 3.51 8.16 -1.57
N SER A 251 3.27 9.47 -1.61
CA SER A 251 2.46 10.20 -0.63
C SER A 251 0.97 9.84 -0.65
N LYS A 252 0.48 9.08 -1.66
CA LYS A 252 -0.94 8.71 -1.83
C LYS A 252 -1.22 7.21 -1.85
N ARG A 253 -0.33 6.41 -2.42
CA ARG A 253 -0.53 4.97 -2.72
C ARG A 253 0.78 4.18 -2.62
N VAL A 254 0.63 2.87 -2.46
CA VAL A 254 1.70 1.91 -2.68
C VAL A 254 1.46 1.22 -4.02
N VAL A 255 2.54 1.03 -4.78
CA VAL A 255 2.51 0.56 -6.17
C VAL A 255 3.57 -0.53 -6.37
N HIS A 256 3.15 -1.64 -6.95
CA HIS A 256 4.03 -2.65 -7.55
C HIS A 256 3.80 -2.64 -9.07
N GLU A 257 4.86 -2.41 -9.84
CA GLU A 257 4.84 -2.34 -11.29
C GLU A 257 5.78 -3.39 -11.87
N GLU A 258 5.19 -4.37 -12.57
CA GLU A 258 5.83 -5.56 -13.14
C GLU A 258 5.77 -5.45 -14.68
N ARG A 259 6.91 -5.48 -15.36
CA ARG A 259 6.98 -5.29 -16.83
C ARG A 259 7.47 -6.54 -17.53
N VAL A 260 6.54 -7.41 -17.93
CA VAL A 260 6.84 -8.64 -18.66
C VAL A 260 7.25 -8.30 -20.10
N PHE A 261 8.56 -8.45 -20.35
CA PHE A 261 9.31 -8.28 -21.60
C PHE A 261 8.49 -7.80 -22.81
N ILE A 262 8.40 -6.48 -23.02
CA ILE A 262 7.80 -5.78 -24.18
C ILE A 262 6.27 -6.01 -24.37
N ILE A 263 5.69 -7.06 -23.82
CA ILE A 263 4.35 -7.57 -24.19
C ILE A 263 3.26 -7.12 -23.21
N ARG A 264 3.56 -7.00 -21.91
CA ARG A 264 2.55 -6.59 -20.90
C ARG A 264 3.19 -5.83 -19.73
N GLU A 265 2.68 -4.62 -19.47
CA GLU A 265 2.82 -3.95 -18.17
C GLU A 265 1.67 -4.43 -17.26
N SER A 266 2.03 -4.92 -16.08
CA SER A 266 1.13 -5.32 -14.98
C SER A 266 1.37 -4.38 -13.81
N ARG A 267 0.31 -3.96 -13.12
CA ARG A 267 0.45 -3.05 -11.98
C ARG A 267 -0.64 -3.26 -10.95
N SER A 268 -0.22 -3.50 -9.70
CA SER A 268 -1.10 -3.44 -8.54
C SER A 268 -0.82 -2.15 -7.77
N GLU A 269 -1.88 -1.37 -7.57
CA GLU A 269 -1.86 -0.11 -6.81
C GLU A 269 -2.88 -0.20 -5.67
N ALA A 270 -2.52 0.34 -4.50
CA ALA A 270 -3.40 0.47 -3.35
C ALA A 270 -3.24 1.85 -2.68
N PRO A 271 -4.31 2.64 -2.49
CA PRO A 271 -4.25 3.89 -1.75
C PRO A 271 -3.81 3.66 -0.30
N LEU A 272 -2.94 4.51 0.25
CA LEU A 272 -2.45 4.40 1.64
C LEU A 272 -3.60 4.43 2.67
N ARG A 273 -4.64 5.23 2.39
CA ARG A 273 -5.88 5.30 3.19
C ARG A 273 -6.69 4.00 3.24
N ALA A 274 -6.38 3.03 2.38
CA ALA A 274 -7.04 1.73 2.29
C ALA A 274 -6.15 0.56 2.75
N VAL A 275 -4.90 0.84 3.17
CA VAL A 275 -4.03 -0.15 3.81
C VAL A 275 -4.52 -0.39 5.23
N GLN A 276 -4.68 -1.65 5.61
CA GLN A 276 -5.10 -2.10 6.94
C GLN A 276 -3.90 -2.55 7.78
N ASP A 277 -2.99 -3.33 7.18
CA ASP A 277 -1.81 -3.90 7.84
C ASP A 277 -0.62 -3.98 6.87
N VAL A 278 0.60 -4.03 7.40
CA VAL A 278 1.85 -4.17 6.65
C VAL A 278 2.73 -5.20 7.36
N GLN A 279 2.64 -6.45 6.92
CA GLN A 279 3.34 -7.58 7.54
C GLN A 279 4.72 -7.80 6.91
N LEU A 280 5.75 -7.91 7.74
CA LEU A 280 7.13 -8.20 7.32
C LEU A 280 7.44 -9.69 7.52
N SER A 281 7.89 -10.36 6.46
CA SER A 281 8.36 -11.75 6.50
C SER A 281 9.79 -11.87 5.97
N GLN A 282 10.70 -12.39 6.81
CA GLN A 282 12.09 -12.69 6.45
C GLN A 282 12.34 -14.20 6.64
N GLU A 283 12.05 -14.96 5.60
CA GLU A 283 12.19 -16.42 5.62
C GLU A 283 13.64 -16.87 5.35
N GLY A 284 14.22 -17.51 6.36
CA GLY A 284 15.52 -18.18 6.26
C GLY A 284 16.74 -17.32 6.61
N MET A 285 17.84 -18.00 6.93
CA MET A 285 19.07 -17.39 7.45
C MET A 285 19.71 -16.38 6.48
N LEU A 286 19.61 -16.61 5.16
CA LEU A 286 20.17 -15.71 4.15
C LEU A 286 19.39 -14.39 4.04
N ALA A 287 18.07 -14.40 4.25
CA ALA A 287 17.23 -13.19 4.25
C ALA A 287 17.64 -12.25 5.38
N GLN A 288 17.94 -12.81 6.56
CA GLN A 288 18.44 -12.06 7.72
C GLN A 288 19.87 -11.53 7.51
N ILE A 289 20.80 -12.37 7.04
CA ILE A 289 22.21 -11.98 6.83
C ILE A 289 22.36 -10.88 5.78
N TYR A 290 21.63 -10.97 4.66
CA TYR A 290 21.68 -9.99 3.57
C TYR A 290 20.59 -8.90 3.69
N ASN A 291 19.83 -8.88 4.78
CA ASN A 291 18.74 -7.95 5.06
C ASN A 291 17.78 -7.72 3.86
N PHE A 292 17.22 -8.81 3.32
CA PHE A 292 16.11 -8.75 2.37
C PHE A 292 14.89 -9.51 2.91
N GLY A 293 13.72 -9.30 2.31
CA GLY A 293 12.50 -9.99 2.72
C GLY A 293 11.25 -9.53 1.98
N ASN A 294 10.08 -9.98 2.44
CA ASN A 294 8.79 -9.65 1.86
C ASN A 294 8.04 -8.65 2.76
N LEU A 295 7.32 -7.70 2.15
CA LEU A 295 6.24 -6.97 2.81
C LEU A 295 4.91 -7.37 2.15
N ILE A 296 3.96 -7.82 2.96
CA ILE A 296 2.58 -8.09 2.55
C ILE A 296 1.74 -6.93 3.08
N ILE A 297 1.21 -6.11 2.17
CA ILE A 297 0.41 -4.93 2.49
C ILE A 297 -1.05 -5.33 2.30
N GLU A 298 -1.81 -5.48 3.38
CA GLU A 298 -3.21 -5.89 3.33
C GLU A 298 -4.12 -4.68 3.15
N THR A 299 -5.14 -4.79 2.30
CA THR A 299 -5.89 -3.63 1.78
C THR A 299 -7.38 -3.88 1.66
N ALA A 300 -8.19 -2.87 1.99
CA ALA A 300 -9.66 -2.92 1.95
C ALA A 300 -10.26 -2.81 0.53
N GLY A 301 -9.53 -3.19 -0.53
CA GLY A 301 -9.93 -3.01 -1.93
C GLY A 301 -9.95 -4.31 -2.73
N GLU A 302 -10.52 -4.27 -3.94
CA GLU A 302 -10.79 -5.42 -4.83
C GLU A 302 -9.59 -6.36 -5.11
N ARG A 303 -8.36 -5.91 -4.88
CA ARG A 303 -7.13 -6.71 -5.09
C ARG A 303 -6.65 -7.44 -3.83
N GLY A 304 -7.26 -7.21 -2.66
CA GLY A 304 -6.93 -7.84 -1.38
C GLY A 304 -5.61 -7.35 -0.76
N HIS A 305 -4.50 -7.48 -1.47
CA HIS A 305 -3.16 -7.14 -0.97
C HIS A 305 -2.22 -6.63 -2.08
N VAL A 306 -1.15 -5.92 -1.67
CA VAL A 306 0.01 -5.61 -2.50
C VAL A 306 1.24 -6.25 -1.87
N ALA A 307 1.90 -7.16 -2.58
CA ALA A 307 3.08 -7.87 -2.09
C ALA A 307 4.37 -7.29 -2.68
N PHE A 308 5.24 -6.73 -1.84
CA PHE A 308 6.61 -6.41 -2.20
C PHE A 308 7.50 -7.62 -1.88
N ARG A 309 8.09 -8.26 -2.89
CA ARG A 309 8.77 -9.55 -2.75
C ARG A 309 10.30 -9.43 -2.81
N ASP A 310 10.99 -10.15 -1.93
CA ASP A 310 12.46 -10.20 -1.82
C ASP A 310 13.15 -8.80 -1.88
N ILE A 311 12.56 -7.76 -1.26
CA ILE A 311 13.09 -6.39 -1.26
C ILE A 311 14.23 -6.17 -0.26
N PRO A 312 15.23 -5.32 -0.56
CA PRO A 312 16.27 -4.93 0.38
C PRO A 312 15.74 -4.02 1.50
N GLY A 313 16.22 -4.21 2.72
CA GLY A 313 15.91 -3.38 3.89
C GLY A 313 14.42 -3.27 4.24
N PRO A 314 13.63 -4.36 4.28
CA PRO A 314 12.17 -4.31 4.36
C PRO A 314 11.64 -3.52 5.56
N ALA A 315 12.30 -3.55 6.71
CA ALA A 315 11.89 -2.80 7.90
C ALA A 315 11.84 -1.28 7.66
N GLY A 316 12.86 -0.69 7.02
CA GLY A 316 12.87 0.75 6.71
C GLY A 316 11.82 1.17 5.67
N ILE A 317 11.35 0.22 4.85
CA ILE A 317 10.25 0.42 3.90
C ILE A 317 8.90 0.29 4.62
N GLN A 318 8.77 -0.64 5.57
CA GLN A 318 7.62 -0.77 6.46
C GLN A 318 7.42 0.52 7.30
N ASP A 319 8.48 1.01 7.96
CA ASP A 319 8.46 2.25 8.73
C ASP A 319 8.03 3.46 7.87
N ALA A 320 8.54 3.55 6.63
CA ALA A 320 8.17 4.60 5.69
C ALA A 320 6.69 4.53 5.29
N ILE A 321 6.15 3.32 5.02
CA ILE A 321 4.73 3.12 4.70
C ILE A 321 3.86 3.48 5.91
N LEU A 322 4.16 2.95 7.11
CA LEU A 322 3.42 3.23 8.34
C LEU A 322 3.40 4.73 8.68
N GLY A 323 4.55 5.41 8.52
CA GLY A 323 4.63 6.87 8.69
C GLY A 323 3.79 7.66 7.67
N GLN A 324 3.67 7.20 6.43
CA GLN A 324 2.73 7.83 5.47
C GLN A 324 1.27 7.51 5.78
N ILE A 325 0.94 6.29 6.24
CA ILE A 325 -0.42 5.93 6.68
C ILE A 325 -0.87 6.85 7.82
N GLN A 326 -0.04 7.03 8.85
CA GLN A 326 -0.31 7.96 9.96
C GLN A 326 -0.52 9.40 9.47
N ARG A 327 0.37 9.90 8.60
CA ARG A 327 0.26 11.25 7.97
C ARG A 327 -1.05 11.44 7.21
N VAL A 328 -1.48 10.44 6.44
CA VAL A 328 -2.73 10.46 5.65
C VAL A 328 -3.97 10.34 6.55
N GLN A 329 -3.96 9.46 7.55
CA GLN A 329 -5.06 9.30 8.51
C GLN A 329 -5.26 10.57 9.35
N ALA A 330 -4.17 11.12 9.91
CA ALA A 330 -4.16 12.39 10.63
C ALA A 330 -4.72 13.55 9.77
N GLY A 331 -4.32 13.61 8.49
CA GLY A 331 -4.86 14.59 7.53
C GLY A 331 -6.37 14.45 7.30
N ALA A 332 -6.86 13.23 7.06
CA ALA A 332 -8.29 12.97 6.88
C ALA A 332 -9.11 13.29 8.13
N ARG A 333 -8.62 12.87 9.31
CA ARG A 333 -9.23 13.12 10.63
C ARG A 333 -9.28 14.62 10.96
N ALA A 334 -8.24 15.38 10.58
CA ALA A 334 -8.24 16.83 10.71
C ALA A 334 -9.32 17.51 9.84
N GLU A 335 -9.54 17.01 8.61
CA GLU A 335 -10.59 17.52 7.73
C GLU A 335 -12.00 17.18 8.25
N GLU A 336 -12.22 15.96 8.75
CA GLU A 336 -13.46 15.51 9.38
C GLU A 336 -13.81 16.37 10.62
N LEU A 337 -12.88 16.52 11.56
CA LEU A 337 -13.07 17.38 12.74
C LEU A 337 -13.13 18.89 12.41
N ALA A 338 -12.80 19.29 11.18
CA ALA A 338 -13.02 20.65 10.69
C ALA A 338 -14.39 20.81 10.03
N SER A 339 -14.87 19.82 9.27
CA SER A 339 -16.19 19.85 8.64
C SER A 339 -17.31 19.75 9.68
N LEU A 340 -17.16 18.86 10.67
CA LEU A 340 -18.10 18.69 11.78
C LEU A 340 -18.22 19.98 12.62
N ARG A 341 -17.08 20.62 12.94
CA ARG A 341 -17.01 21.94 13.58
C ARG A 341 -17.74 23.03 12.76
N ASP A 342 -17.55 23.03 11.44
CA ASP A 342 -18.18 24.00 10.54
C ASP A 342 -19.68 23.70 10.29
N ILE A 343 -20.15 22.46 10.55
CA ILE A 343 -21.57 22.07 10.56
C ILE A 343 -22.24 22.52 11.86
N MET A 344 -21.70 22.17 13.03
CA MET A 344 -22.34 22.50 14.32
C MET A 344 -22.45 24.02 14.54
N ARG A 345 -21.43 24.79 14.10
CA ARG A 345 -21.45 26.27 14.06
C ARG A 345 -22.60 26.89 13.25
N ARG A 346 -23.30 26.12 12.39
CA ARG A 346 -24.43 26.59 11.58
C ARG A 346 -25.79 26.18 12.14
N HIS A 347 -25.82 25.29 13.14
CA HIS A 347 -27.05 24.60 13.53
C HIS A 347 -27.48 24.85 14.98
N PHE A 348 -26.55 25.22 15.87
CA PHE A 348 -26.84 25.35 17.31
C PHE A 348 -26.65 26.76 17.85
N ASP A 349 -27.67 27.19 18.59
CA ASP A 349 -27.70 28.22 19.62
C ASP A 349 -28.36 27.54 20.86
N ILE A 350 -28.28 28.13 22.06
CA ILE A 350 -28.81 27.60 23.35
C ILE A 350 -27.92 26.49 24.01
N PRO A 351 -27.79 26.42 25.37
CA PRO A 351 -26.65 25.74 26.02
C PRO A 351 -26.91 24.31 26.58
N SER A 352 -25.80 23.70 27.01
CA SER A 352 -25.60 22.33 27.52
C SER A 352 -26.29 21.95 28.85
N LEU A 353 -26.52 20.65 29.04
CA LEU A 353 -26.53 19.97 30.35
C LEU A 353 -25.41 18.90 30.41
N GLU A 354 -25.12 18.39 31.61
CA GLU A 354 -23.86 17.70 31.95
C GLU A 354 -23.75 16.23 31.54
N GLU A 355 -22.51 15.78 31.30
CA GLU A 355 -22.15 14.36 31.16
C GLU A 355 -21.97 13.67 32.53
N PRO A 356 -22.49 12.44 32.73
CA PRO A 356 -22.01 11.54 33.77
C PRO A 356 -20.77 10.77 33.29
N ALA A 357 -19.77 10.61 34.17
CA ALA A 357 -18.46 10.06 33.82
C ALA A 357 -18.46 8.59 33.36
N VAL A 358 -17.61 8.27 32.37
CA VAL A 358 -17.31 6.91 31.92
C VAL A 358 -16.06 6.37 32.62
N THR A 359 -16.19 5.21 33.26
CA THR A 359 -15.09 4.50 33.94
C THR A 359 -14.10 3.90 32.93
N PRO A 360 -12.76 4.04 33.11
CA PRO A 360 -11.78 3.47 32.19
C PRO A 360 -11.76 1.93 32.24
N ALA A 361 -11.82 1.29 31.07
CA ALA A 361 -11.66 -0.14 30.91
C ALA A 361 -10.18 -0.58 30.99
N ALA A 362 -9.95 -1.85 31.33
CA ALA A 362 -8.62 -2.40 31.65
C ALA A 362 -7.72 -2.64 30.40
N PRO A 363 -6.39 -2.60 30.56
CA PRO A 363 -5.43 -2.77 29.46
C PRO A 363 -5.43 -4.18 28.82
N PRO A 364 -4.93 -4.33 27.58
CA PRO A 364 -5.02 -5.57 26.80
C PRO A 364 -4.30 -6.77 27.43
N LYS A 365 -4.87 -7.97 27.23
CA LYS A 365 -4.31 -9.24 27.70
C LYS A 365 -3.00 -9.58 26.99
N LYS A 366 -1.96 -9.88 27.77
CA LYS A 366 -0.70 -10.45 27.26
C LYS A 366 -0.96 -11.83 26.65
N GLN A 367 -0.60 -12.01 25.37
CA GLN A 367 -0.50 -13.34 24.77
C GLN A 367 0.62 -14.15 25.47
N ARG A 368 0.41 -15.45 25.67
CA ARG A 368 1.45 -16.37 26.17
C ARG A 368 2.16 -17.00 24.98
N PHE A 369 3.48 -16.98 24.99
CA PHE A 369 4.29 -17.81 24.10
C PHE A 369 4.20 -19.28 24.53
N GLU A 370 3.78 -20.16 23.63
CA GLU A 370 3.94 -21.61 23.79
C GLU A 370 5.30 -22.06 23.24
N LEU A 371 6.14 -22.63 24.11
CA LEU A 371 7.37 -23.31 23.68
C LEU A 371 7.04 -24.71 23.18
N LYS A 372 7.11 -24.94 21.86
CA LYS A 372 7.01 -26.28 21.28
C LYS A 372 8.34 -27.04 21.40
N PRO A 373 8.33 -28.34 21.77
CA PRO A 373 9.56 -29.12 22.00
C PRO A 373 10.35 -29.43 20.70
N PRO A 374 11.65 -29.72 20.81
CA PRO A 374 12.55 -29.83 19.65
C PRO A 374 12.25 -31.05 18.75
N SER A 375 11.98 -30.80 17.47
CA SER A 375 11.44 -31.79 16.52
C SER A 375 12.48 -32.68 15.82
N TRP A 376 13.41 -33.28 16.57
CA TRP A 376 14.48 -34.14 16.03
C TRP A 376 14.13 -35.64 15.97
N LEU A 377 13.19 -36.13 16.78
CA LEU A 377 12.81 -37.56 16.84
C LEU A 377 11.80 -38.04 15.78
N LEU A 378 11.35 -37.15 14.87
CA LEU A 378 10.35 -37.48 13.83
C LEU A 378 10.91 -37.52 12.39
N ALA A 379 12.24 -37.61 12.25
CA ALA A 379 12.92 -37.66 10.95
C ALA A 379 12.40 -38.74 9.95
N PRO A 380 12.21 -40.03 10.33
CA PRO A 380 11.73 -41.04 9.37
C PRO A 380 10.27 -40.85 8.97
N VAL A 381 9.44 -40.24 9.84
CA VAL A 381 8.02 -39.97 9.55
C VAL A 381 7.89 -38.81 8.54
N ARG A 382 8.79 -37.83 8.59
CA ARG A 382 8.77 -36.65 7.70
C ARG A 382 8.84 -37.00 6.21
N ILE A 383 9.55 -38.08 5.84
CA ILE A 383 9.65 -38.53 4.44
C ILE A 383 8.28 -39.00 3.94
N PHE A 384 7.53 -39.77 4.73
CA PHE A 384 6.18 -40.20 4.36
C PHE A 384 5.20 -39.02 4.25
N THR A 385 5.31 -38.01 5.13
CA THR A 385 4.47 -36.80 5.04
C THR A 385 4.82 -35.87 3.88
N TYR A 386 5.97 -36.07 3.21
CA TYR A 386 6.30 -35.35 1.97
C TYR A 386 5.53 -35.93 0.78
N PHE A 387 5.46 -37.27 0.67
CA PHE A 387 4.72 -37.95 -0.40
C PHE A 387 3.20 -38.01 -0.15
N LEU A 388 2.76 -37.99 1.12
CA LEU A 388 1.36 -37.97 1.53
C LEU A 388 1.15 -36.89 2.61
N PRO A 389 1.09 -35.60 2.24
CA PRO A 389 0.81 -34.52 3.18
C PRO A 389 -0.62 -34.59 3.74
N PRO A 390 -0.88 -34.07 4.96
CA PRO A 390 -2.22 -34.04 5.53
C PRO A 390 -3.16 -33.17 4.69
N LEU A 391 -4.30 -33.76 4.28
CA LEU A 391 -5.26 -33.15 3.35
C LEU A 391 -6.07 -31.98 3.94
N ARG A 392 -6.03 -31.81 5.27
CA ARG A 392 -6.51 -30.67 6.05
C ARG A 392 -5.43 -30.35 7.08
N HIS A 393 -5.04 -29.08 7.18
CA HIS A 393 -4.13 -28.60 8.22
C HIS A 393 -4.64 -27.28 8.80
N GLU A 394 -4.62 -27.16 10.11
CA GLU A 394 -5.14 -26.01 10.85
C GLU A 394 -3.94 -25.32 11.52
N GLN A 395 -3.73 -24.04 11.22
CA GLN A 395 -2.57 -23.30 11.71
C GLN A 395 -2.99 -21.90 12.17
N GLY A 396 -3.14 -21.75 13.48
CA GLY A 396 -3.76 -20.57 14.07
C GLY A 396 -5.21 -20.47 13.58
N ASP A 397 -5.50 -19.39 12.87
CA ASP A 397 -6.85 -19.06 12.39
C ASP A 397 -7.11 -19.45 10.92
N THR A 398 -6.10 -20.01 10.24
CA THR A 398 -6.20 -20.44 8.83
C THR A 398 -6.35 -21.95 8.72
N ILE A 399 -7.33 -22.40 7.93
CA ILE A 399 -7.49 -23.80 7.55
C ILE A 399 -7.03 -23.95 6.09
N THR A 400 -6.13 -24.89 5.85
CA THR A 400 -5.64 -25.25 4.51
C THR A 400 -6.16 -26.63 4.13
N TRP A 401 -6.77 -26.74 2.95
CA TRP A 401 -7.16 -27.99 2.29
C TRP A 401 -6.28 -28.24 1.07
N ARG A 402 -6.15 -29.52 0.69
CA ARG A 402 -5.39 -29.99 -0.47
C ARG A 402 -6.26 -30.87 -1.36
N LYS A 403 -5.94 -30.91 -2.66
CA LYS A 403 -6.56 -31.84 -3.63
C LYS A 403 -6.40 -33.28 -3.13
N HIS A 404 -7.48 -34.06 -3.14
CA HIS A 404 -7.46 -35.46 -2.69
C HIS A 404 -6.52 -36.30 -3.57
N TRP A 405 -5.86 -37.30 -2.99
CA TRP A 405 -4.89 -38.16 -3.69
C TRP A 405 -5.47 -38.89 -4.91
N ILE A 406 -6.79 -39.07 -4.97
CA ILE A 406 -7.48 -39.63 -6.15
C ILE A 406 -7.29 -38.76 -7.40
N ALA A 407 -7.11 -37.44 -7.23
CA ALA A 407 -6.87 -36.49 -8.32
C ALA A 407 -5.48 -36.65 -8.97
N LEU A 408 -4.51 -37.24 -8.24
CA LEU A 408 -3.16 -37.53 -8.72
C LEU A 408 -3.15 -38.71 -9.71
N ILE A 409 -4.05 -39.69 -9.52
CA ILE A 409 -4.02 -40.97 -10.26
C ILE A 409 -4.23 -40.78 -11.76
N GLY A 410 -5.18 -39.93 -12.16
CA GLY A 410 -5.49 -39.68 -13.58
C GLY A 410 -4.29 -39.09 -14.35
N PRO A 411 -3.76 -37.91 -13.95
CA PRO A 411 -2.63 -37.26 -14.60
C PRO A 411 -1.34 -38.10 -14.62
N ILE A 412 -1.09 -38.90 -13.59
CA ILE A 412 0.13 -39.71 -13.46
C ILE A 412 -0.01 -41.13 -14.04
N GLY A 413 -1.23 -41.60 -14.31
CA GLY A 413 -1.47 -42.93 -14.88
C GLY A 413 -0.78 -43.17 -16.24
N LEU A 414 -0.75 -42.14 -17.11
CA LEU A 414 -0.08 -42.24 -18.41
C LEU A 414 1.46 -42.32 -18.28
N PRO A 415 2.18 -41.38 -17.62
CA PRO A 415 3.62 -41.49 -17.48
C PRO A 415 4.06 -42.71 -16.64
N THR A 416 3.30 -43.16 -15.64
CA THR A 416 3.64 -44.42 -14.94
C THR A 416 3.48 -45.65 -15.83
N LEU A 417 2.42 -45.74 -16.63
CA LEU A 417 2.25 -46.82 -17.60
C LEU A 417 3.39 -46.83 -18.64
N LEU A 418 3.81 -45.66 -19.13
CA LEU A 418 4.95 -45.54 -20.04
C LEU A 418 6.29 -45.95 -19.37
N ILE A 419 6.52 -45.57 -18.11
CA ILE A 419 7.70 -46.02 -17.35
C ILE A 419 7.66 -47.54 -17.15
N ILE A 420 6.52 -48.11 -16.78
CA ILE A 420 6.35 -49.56 -16.60
C ILE A 420 6.59 -50.30 -17.93
N ALA A 421 6.02 -49.82 -19.03
CA ALA A 421 6.22 -50.39 -20.37
C ALA A 421 7.70 -50.30 -20.81
N ALA A 422 8.37 -49.18 -20.56
CA ALA A 422 9.80 -49.02 -20.82
C ALA A 422 10.65 -49.99 -19.98
N THR A 423 10.35 -50.15 -18.68
CA THR A 423 11.04 -51.10 -17.79
C THR A 423 10.85 -52.55 -18.23
N ILE A 424 9.63 -52.95 -18.61
CA ILE A 424 9.35 -54.30 -19.14
C ILE A 424 10.09 -54.54 -20.47
N PHE A 425 10.07 -53.57 -21.38
CA PHE A 425 10.81 -53.64 -22.64
C PHE A 425 12.33 -53.75 -22.42
N THR A 426 12.86 -53.00 -21.45
CA THR A 426 14.27 -53.04 -21.03
C THR A 426 14.62 -54.43 -20.48
N LEU A 427 13.78 -54.99 -19.60
CA LEU A 427 13.95 -56.32 -19.03
C LEU A 427 13.94 -57.43 -20.09
N PHE A 428 13.17 -57.26 -21.17
CA PHE A 428 13.17 -58.18 -22.31
C PHE A 428 14.42 -58.02 -23.19
N MET A 429 14.81 -56.78 -23.53
CA MET A 429 15.93 -56.49 -24.43
C MET A 429 17.33 -56.65 -23.81
N VAL A 430 17.47 -56.57 -22.47
CA VAL A 430 18.78 -56.70 -21.80
C VAL A 430 19.44 -58.06 -22.06
N SER A 431 18.63 -59.08 -22.37
CA SER A 431 19.07 -60.42 -22.81
C SER A 431 19.88 -60.43 -24.11
N LYS A 432 19.75 -59.39 -24.96
CA LYS A 432 20.39 -59.29 -26.27
C LYS A 432 21.59 -58.34 -26.29
N SER A 433 21.52 -57.25 -25.54
CA SER A 433 22.64 -56.31 -25.38
C SER A 433 22.45 -55.42 -24.16
N LEU A 434 23.47 -55.32 -23.31
CA LEU A 434 23.41 -54.58 -22.05
C LEU A 434 23.49 -53.05 -22.26
N MET A 435 24.55 -52.57 -22.90
CA MET A 435 24.88 -51.14 -22.98
C MET A 435 23.86 -50.28 -23.75
N PRO A 436 23.49 -50.57 -25.02
CA PRO A 436 22.52 -49.73 -25.74
C PRO A 436 21.13 -49.78 -25.10
N THR A 437 20.76 -50.89 -24.46
CA THR A 437 19.49 -51.03 -23.72
C THR A 437 19.47 -50.16 -22.46
N LEU A 438 20.57 -50.13 -21.68
CA LEU A 438 20.70 -49.22 -20.53
C LEU A 438 20.70 -47.74 -20.95
N ILE A 439 21.39 -47.40 -22.05
CA ILE A 439 21.39 -46.03 -22.59
C ILE A 439 19.98 -45.62 -23.01
N GLY A 440 19.27 -46.45 -23.79
CA GLY A 440 17.90 -46.18 -24.23
C GLY A 440 16.91 -46.04 -23.06
N TYR A 441 17.03 -46.88 -22.04
CA TYR A 441 16.23 -46.77 -20.81
C TYR A 441 16.55 -45.48 -20.03
N GLY A 442 17.82 -45.09 -19.94
CA GLY A 442 18.26 -43.82 -19.37
C GLY A 442 17.66 -42.62 -20.12
N THR A 443 17.73 -42.61 -21.45
CA THR A 443 17.11 -41.56 -22.27
C THR A 443 15.59 -41.51 -22.09
N ALA A 444 14.91 -42.66 -22.04
CA ALA A 444 13.47 -42.70 -21.79
C ALA A 444 13.11 -42.13 -20.40
N LEU A 445 13.86 -42.47 -19.35
CA LEU A 445 13.67 -41.90 -18.01
C LEU A 445 13.93 -40.39 -17.96
N VAL A 446 14.93 -39.87 -18.70
CA VAL A 446 15.23 -38.43 -18.77
C VAL A 446 14.05 -37.58 -19.30
N PHE A 447 13.13 -38.16 -20.08
CA PHE A 447 11.88 -37.48 -20.47
C PHE A 447 10.67 -37.86 -19.60
N LEU A 448 10.50 -39.15 -19.28
CA LEU A 448 9.33 -39.63 -18.54
C LEU A 448 9.36 -39.24 -17.05
N PHE A 449 10.52 -39.21 -16.41
CA PHE A 449 10.64 -38.89 -14.98
C PHE A 449 10.40 -37.40 -14.70
N PRO A 450 10.94 -36.42 -15.45
CA PRO A 450 10.56 -35.02 -15.27
C PRO A 450 9.09 -34.73 -15.60
N TRP A 451 8.48 -35.44 -16.55
CA TRP A 451 7.04 -35.32 -16.83
C TRP A 451 6.18 -35.88 -15.69
N TRP A 452 6.55 -37.05 -15.14
CA TRP A 452 5.95 -37.62 -13.93
C TRP A 452 6.08 -36.65 -12.74
N LEU A 453 7.28 -36.12 -12.52
CA LEU A 453 7.60 -35.23 -11.40
C LEU A 453 6.90 -33.87 -11.55
N TRP A 454 6.79 -33.32 -12.77
CA TRP A 454 5.95 -32.16 -13.04
C TRP A 454 4.52 -32.41 -12.56
N LYS A 455 3.88 -33.53 -12.96
CA LYS A 455 2.50 -33.84 -12.54
C LYS A 455 2.33 -34.26 -11.08
N PHE A 456 3.41 -34.58 -10.39
CA PHE A 456 3.42 -34.76 -8.95
C PHE A 456 3.51 -33.42 -8.20
N ASP A 457 4.43 -32.55 -8.61
CA ASP A 457 4.67 -31.22 -8.03
C ASP A 457 3.46 -30.27 -8.24
N ASP A 458 2.86 -30.31 -9.44
CA ASP A 458 1.57 -29.67 -9.84
C ASP A 458 0.46 -29.99 -8.84
N TRP A 459 0.25 -31.27 -8.49
CA TRP A 459 -0.74 -31.68 -7.48
C TRP A 459 -0.33 -31.37 -6.03
N GLN A 460 0.97 -31.42 -5.71
CA GLN A 460 1.48 -31.17 -4.36
C GLN A 460 1.48 -29.67 -3.98
N ASN A 461 1.61 -28.77 -4.95
CA ASN A 461 1.76 -27.34 -4.66
C ASN A 461 0.45 -26.56 -4.63
N ASP A 462 -0.61 -27.05 -5.28
CA ASP A 462 -1.93 -26.42 -5.27
C ASP A 462 -2.60 -26.54 -3.89
N ILE A 463 -2.94 -25.38 -3.29
CA ILE A 463 -3.53 -25.31 -1.95
C ILE A 463 -4.71 -24.34 -1.89
N TYR A 464 -5.76 -24.79 -1.20
CA TYR A 464 -6.96 -24.00 -0.90
C TYR A 464 -6.91 -23.56 0.55
N GLN A 465 -7.09 -22.28 0.86
CA GLN A 465 -7.04 -21.77 2.23
C GLN A 465 -8.23 -20.87 2.55
N VAL A 466 -8.70 -20.90 3.79
CA VAL A 466 -9.72 -19.98 4.30
C VAL A 466 -9.23 -19.43 5.64
N THR A 467 -9.20 -18.12 5.75
CA THR A 467 -8.88 -17.37 6.98
C THR A 467 -10.17 -16.95 7.68
N THR A 468 -10.12 -16.00 8.62
CA THR A 468 -11.30 -15.34 9.20
C THR A 468 -11.85 -14.20 8.35
N THR A 469 -11.13 -13.74 7.32
CA THR A 469 -11.46 -12.54 6.55
C THR A 469 -11.54 -12.78 5.04
N ARG A 470 -10.83 -13.80 4.53
CA ARG A 470 -10.73 -14.10 3.10
C ARG A 470 -10.63 -15.59 2.79
N ILE A 471 -11.11 -15.94 1.61
CA ILE A 471 -10.84 -17.19 0.91
C ILE A 471 -9.67 -16.99 -0.07
N ILE A 472 -8.81 -18.00 -0.18
CA ILE A 472 -7.55 -17.96 -0.90
C ILE A 472 -7.41 -19.25 -1.71
N ASP A 473 -7.03 -19.12 -2.96
CA ASP A 473 -6.79 -20.22 -3.89
C ASP A 473 -5.44 -19.99 -4.56
N VAL A 474 -4.48 -20.90 -4.29
CA VAL A 474 -3.07 -20.76 -4.69
C VAL A 474 -2.74 -21.88 -5.67
N GLU A 475 -2.65 -21.53 -6.96
CA GLU A 475 -2.16 -22.40 -8.03
C GLU A 475 -0.65 -22.16 -8.19
N ARG A 476 0.17 -23.22 -8.16
CA ARG A 476 1.63 -23.09 -8.18
C ARG A 476 2.24 -23.98 -9.25
N LEU A 477 2.79 -23.35 -10.29
CA LEU A 477 3.52 -24.07 -11.33
C LEU A 477 4.78 -24.74 -10.73
N PRO A 478 5.14 -25.95 -11.19
CA PRO A 478 6.31 -26.68 -10.72
C PRO A 478 7.61 -25.87 -10.69
N PHE A 479 8.51 -26.27 -9.80
CA PHE A 479 9.83 -25.63 -9.58
C PHE A 479 9.77 -24.12 -9.22
N TYR A 480 8.66 -23.64 -8.64
CA TYR A 480 8.44 -22.23 -8.30
C TYR A 480 8.47 -21.25 -9.50
N LEU A 481 8.26 -21.74 -10.72
CA LEU A 481 8.34 -20.92 -11.94
C LEU A 481 7.26 -19.83 -12.02
N ARG A 482 6.10 -20.06 -11.38
CA ARG A 482 5.02 -19.08 -11.23
C ARG A 482 4.09 -19.47 -10.08
N GLU A 483 3.57 -18.47 -9.39
CA GLU A 483 2.48 -18.59 -8.42
C GLU A 483 1.33 -17.71 -8.93
N ASP A 484 0.14 -18.29 -9.10
CA ASP A 484 -1.10 -17.55 -9.34
C ASP A 484 -1.95 -17.66 -8.08
N ARG A 485 -2.45 -16.54 -7.59
CA ARG A 485 -3.02 -16.44 -6.23
C ARG A 485 -4.30 -15.61 -6.27
N ARG A 486 -5.43 -16.30 -6.32
CA ARG A 486 -6.76 -15.71 -6.27
C ARG A 486 -7.17 -15.53 -4.82
N GLU A 487 -7.73 -14.37 -4.47
CA GLU A 487 -8.30 -14.09 -3.15
C GLU A 487 -9.65 -13.39 -3.30
N ALA A 488 -10.57 -13.63 -2.36
CA ALA A 488 -11.79 -12.85 -2.17
C ALA A 488 -12.10 -12.73 -0.67
N SER A 489 -12.69 -11.63 -0.23
CA SER A 489 -13.14 -11.46 1.16
C SER A 489 -14.46 -12.20 1.42
N LEU A 490 -14.71 -12.56 2.69
CA LEU A 490 -15.85 -13.44 3.04
C LEU A 490 -17.23 -12.76 2.90
N ASP A 491 -17.31 -11.43 2.91
CA ASP A 491 -18.51 -10.65 2.61
C ASP A 491 -18.94 -10.72 1.14
N VAL A 492 -18.00 -11.00 0.24
CA VAL A 492 -18.22 -10.99 -1.22
C VAL A 492 -18.76 -12.35 -1.72
N ILE A 493 -18.80 -13.38 -0.86
CA ILE A 493 -19.33 -14.72 -1.16
C ILE A 493 -20.88 -14.66 -1.21
N GLN A 494 -21.44 -15.08 -2.35
CA GLN A 494 -22.89 -15.13 -2.58
C GLN A 494 -23.46 -16.54 -2.34
N ASN A 495 -22.89 -17.55 -2.99
CA ASN A 495 -23.35 -18.94 -2.92
C ASN A 495 -22.18 -19.90 -2.69
N ILE A 496 -22.44 -21.00 -1.99
CA ILE A 496 -21.50 -22.12 -1.80
C ILE A 496 -22.22 -23.40 -2.25
N ASN A 497 -21.96 -23.85 -3.47
CA ASN A 497 -22.51 -25.08 -4.04
C ASN A 497 -21.53 -26.27 -3.85
N LEU A 498 -22.05 -27.49 -3.87
CA LEU A 498 -21.33 -28.71 -3.51
C LEU A 498 -21.61 -29.86 -4.50
N GLU A 499 -20.56 -30.37 -5.13
CA GLU A 499 -20.64 -31.39 -6.18
C GLU A 499 -19.87 -32.65 -5.78
N ILE A 500 -20.58 -33.78 -5.71
CA ILE A 500 -19.98 -35.10 -5.42
C ILE A 500 -20.09 -35.96 -6.70
N PRO A 501 -18.99 -36.16 -7.45
CA PRO A 501 -19.04 -36.83 -8.76
C PRO A 501 -19.24 -38.35 -8.65
N GLY A 502 -20.51 -38.75 -8.51
CA GLY A 502 -20.96 -40.14 -8.62
C GLY A 502 -20.68 -41.02 -7.39
N PHE A 503 -20.84 -42.33 -7.57
CA PHE A 503 -20.85 -43.30 -6.48
C PHE A 503 -19.49 -43.44 -5.77
N LEU A 504 -18.38 -43.47 -6.51
CA LEU A 504 -17.04 -43.59 -5.94
C LEU A 504 -16.65 -42.38 -5.09
N ALA A 505 -17.03 -41.17 -5.52
CA ALA A 505 -16.83 -39.95 -4.77
C ALA A 505 -17.61 -39.94 -3.43
N LYS A 506 -18.84 -40.46 -3.45
CA LYS A 506 -19.66 -40.65 -2.24
C LYS A 506 -19.07 -41.72 -1.29
N LEU A 507 -18.48 -42.79 -1.82
CA LEU A 507 -17.86 -43.86 -1.04
C LEU A 507 -16.54 -43.44 -0.40
N LEU A 508 -15.72 -42.67 -1.11
CA LEU A 508 -14.40 -42.19 -0.66
C LEU A 508 -14.45 -40.79 -0.02
N ASN A 509 -15.65 -40.23 0.15
CA ASN A 509 -15.96 -38.88 0.64
C ASN A 509 -15.02 -37.78 0.09
N TYR A 510 -15.03 -37.60 -1.23
CA TYR A 510 -14.43 -36.45 -1.90
C TYR A 510 -15.44 -35.78 -2.84
N GLY A 511 -15.19 -34.51 -3.17
CA GLY A 511 -15.99 -33.75 -4.13
C GLY A 511 -15.44 -32.34 -4.32
N SER A 512 -16.08 -31.55 -5.17
CA SER A 512 -15.72 -30.15 -5.40
C SER A 512 -16.69 -29.22 -4.66
N VAL A 513 -16.18 -28.09 -4.18
CA VAL A 513 -17.00 -27.01 -3.63
C VAL A 513 -16.79 -25.77 -4.52
N THR A 514 -17.88 -25.26 -5.08
CA THR A 514 -17.90 -24.09 -5.97
C THR A 514 -18.47 -22.89 -5.21
N ILE A 515 -17.70 -21.81 -5.16
CA ILE A 515 -17.96 -20.65 -4.32
C ILE A 515 -18.06 -19.43 -5.23
N GLU A 516 -19.28 -18.92 -5.37
CA GLU A 516 -19.61 -17.80 -6.24
C GLU A 516 -19.38 -16.49 -5.49
N THR A 517 -18.60 -15.57 -6.07
CA THR A 517 -18.25 -14.29 -5.44
C THR A 517 -18.60 -13.12 -6.36
N ALA A 518 -19.00 -11.98 -5.78
CA ALA A 518 -19.28 -10.79 -6.56
C ALA A 518 -17.98 -10.19 -7.13
N GLY A 519 -17.79 -10.27 -8.45
CA GLY A 519 -16.68 -9.64 -9.17
C GLY A 519 -15.35 -10.40 -9.16
N ALA A 520 -14.96 -11.04 -8.05
CA ALA A 520 -13.71 -11.80 -7.96
C ALA A 520 -13.75 -13.19 -8.65
N GLY A 521 -14.92 -13.64 -9.10
CA GLY A 521 -15.11 -14.87 -9.87
C GLY A 521 -15.48 -16.10 -9.03
N ALA A 522 -15.58 -17.26 -9.67
CA ALA A 522 -15.94 -18.51 -9.01
C ALA A 522 -14.71 -19.27 -8.51
N PHE A 523 -14.58 -19.42 -7.20
CA PHE A 523 -13.52 -20.21 -6.57
C PHE A 523 -13.94 -21.69 -6.55
N THR A 524 -13.12 -22.58 -7.11
CA THR A 524 -13.46 -24.00 -7.21
C THR A 524 -12.43 -24.85 -6.45
N PHE A 525 -12.81 -25.23 -5.23
CA PHE A 525 -12.06 -26.14 -4.38
C PHE A 525 -12.22 -27.57 -4.93
N ASN A 526 -11.37 -27.93 -5.90
CA ASN A 526 -11.51 -29.15 -6.68
C ASN A 526 -11.12 -30.41 -5.91
N LEU A 527 -12.00 -31.41 -5.91
CA LEU A 527 -11.73 -32.77 -5.39
C LEU A 527 -11.15 -32.75 -3.96
N VAL A 528 -11.71 -31.96 -3.05
CA VAL A 528 -11.31 -31.88 -1.64
C VAL A 528 -11.92 -33.04 -0.84
N LYS A 529 -11.22 -33.47 0.22
CA LYS A 529 -11.70 -34.48 1.17
C LYS A 529 -12.80 -33.89 2.07
N ASP A 530 -13.91 -34.62 2.19
CA ASP A 530 -15.11 -34.25 2.95
C ASP A 530 -15.66 -32.84 2.59
N PRO A 531 -16.15 -32.64 1.35
CA PRO A 531 -16.62 -31.33 0.87
C PRO A 531 -17.76 -30.76 1.71
N ARG A 532 -18.50 -31.59 2.47
CA ARG A 532 -19.56 -31.14 3.38
C ARG A 532 -18.99 -30.42 4.60
N SER A 533 -17.91 -30.93 5.20
CA SER A 533 -17.21 -30.20 6.26
C SER A 533 -16.56 -28.92 5.73
N VAL A 534 -16.09 -28.90 4.48
CA VAL A 534 -15.58 -27.68 3.83
C VAL A 534 -16.67 -26.62 3.72
N GLN A 535 -17.82 -26.96 3.12
CA GLN A 535 -18.96 -26.06 2.97
C GLN A 535 -19.45 -25.51 4.32
N ALA A 536 -19.60 -26.36 5.33
CA ALA A 536 -20.06 -25.95 6.65
C ALA A 536 -19.07 -25.02 7.38
N GLU A 537 -17.77 -25.28 7.28
CA GLU A 537 -16.72 -24.44 7.87
C GLU A 537 -16.65 -23.06 7.20
N ILE A 538 -16.77 -23.00 5.86
CA ILE A 538 -16.78 -21.74 5.12
C ILE A 538 -18.04 -20.93 5.44
N PHE A 539 -19.21 -21.56 5.42
CA PHE A 539 -20.48 -20.90 5.77
C PHE A 539 -20.43 -20.31 7.18
N ARG A 540 -19.95 -21.09 8.16
CA ARG A 540 -19.75 -20.60 9.53
C ARG A 540 -18.83 -19.38 9.58
N ARG A 541 -17.68 -19.42 8.89
CA ARG A 541 -16.73 -18.29 8.87
C ARG A 541 -17.30 -17.04 8.23
N VAL A 542 -18.15 -17.17 7.20
CA VAL A 542 -18.91 -16.05 6.61
C VAL A 542 -19.88 -15.47 7.64
N GLU A 543 -20.62 -16.30 8.38
CA GLU A 543 -21.55 -15.84 9.43
C GLU A 543 -20.82 -15.18 10.61
N ASP A 544 -19.74 -15.79 11.10
CA ASP A 544 -18.86 -15.24 12.14
C ASP A 544 -18.32 -13.86 11.70
N PHE A 545 -17.81 -13.71 10.46
CA PHE A 545 -17.31 -12.44 9.90
C PHE A 545 -18.41 -11.37 9.74
N GLN A 546 -19.58 -11.73 9.23
CA GLN A 546 -20.74 -10.82 9.13
C GLN A 546 -21.30 -10.42 10.51
N SER A 547 -21.10 -11.22 11.56
CA SER A 547 -21.43 -10.83 12.93
C SER A 547 -20.45 -9.77 13.47
N GLN A 548 -19.16 -9.94 13.21
CA GLN A 548 -18.11 -9.00 13.63
C GLN A 548 -18.22 -7.65 12.91
N GLN A 549 -18.49 -7.62 11.60
CA GLN A 549 -18.68 -6.35 10.90
C GLN A 549 -19.83 -5.53 11.48
N ARG A 550 -20.99 -6.14 11.75
CA ARG A 550 -22.14 -5.45 12.38
C ARG A 550 -21.84 -4.93 13.79
N GLN A 551 -20.98 -5.62 14.56
CA GLN A 551 -20.51 -5.10 15.86
C GLN A 551 -19.58 -3.90 15.67
N ASN A 552 -18.59 -4.01 14.78
CA ASN A 552 -17.65 -2.93 14.47
C ASN A 552 -18.35 -1.68 13.90
N GLU A 553 -19.43 -1.83 13.12
CA GLU A 553 -20.27 -0.72 12.64
C GLU A 553 -20.97 0.01 13.79
N VAL A 554 -21.54 -0.74 14.76
CA VAL A 554 -22.20 -0.17 15.94
C VAL A 554 -21.19 0.52 16.85
N GLU A 555 -20.03 -0.09 17.12
CA GLU A 555 -18.96 0.52 17.89
C GLU A 555 -18.42 1.80 17.21
N ARG A 556 -18.22 1.77 15.89
CA ARG A 556 -17.81 2.94 15.11
C ARG A 556 -18.84 4.07 15.18
N HIS A 557 -20.13 3.76 15.09
CA HIS A 557 -21.17 4.78 15.20
C HIS A 557 -21.27 5.37 16.62
N GLN A 558 -21.03 4.56 17.67
CA GLN A 558 -20.90 5.07 19.05
C GLN A 558 -19.66 5.97 19.22
N ALA A 559 -18.51 5.59 18.65
CA ALA A 559 -17.30 6.40 18.67
C ALA A 559 -17.49 7.73 17.91
N GLU A 560 -18.17 7.71 16.76
CA GLU A 560 -18.55 8.92 16.03
C GLU A 560 -19.40 9.85 16.91
N LEU A 561 -20.44 9.34 17.59
CA LEU A 561 -21.26 10.15 18.49
C LEU A 561 -20.43 10.79 19.63
N LEU A 562 -19.42 10.11 20.16
CA LEU A 562 -18.49 10.67 21.14
C LEU A 562 -17.60 11.79 20.54
N ASP A 563 -17.17 11.66 19.29
CA ASP A 563 -16.45 12.74 18.59
C ASP A 563 -17.32 14.01 18.48
N TRP A 564 -18.61 13.86 18.15
CA TRP A 564 -19.55 14.99 18.07
C TRP A 564 -19.64 15.74 19.41
N PHE A 565 -19.76 15.03 20.54
CA PHE A 565 -19.74 15.64 21.88
C PHE A 565 -18.41 16.34 22.19
N SER A 566 -17.28 15.73 21.85
CA SER A 566 -15.94 16.31 22.12
C SER A 566 -15.71 17.64 21.36
N VAL A 567 -16.18 17.73 20.11
CA VAL A 567 -16.06 18.96 19.30
C VAL A 567 -17.06 20.02 19.79
N TYR A 568 -18.23 19.63 20.30
CA TYR A 568 -19.19 20.55 20.90
C TYR A 568 -18.61 21.24 22.14
N ASP A 569 -18.04 20.50 23.10
CA ASP A 569 -17.47 21.12 24.29
C ASP A 569 -16.21 21.95 23.97
N GLN A 570 -15.39 21.54 22.99
CA GLN A 570 -14.29 22.39 22.51
C GLN A 570 -14.79 23.74 21.92
N ILE A 571 -15.91 23.74 21.17
CA ILE A 571 -16.52 25.00 20.68
C ILE A 571 -16.99 25.86 21.85
N ARG A 572 -17.68 25.25 22.84
CA ARG A 572 -18.16 25.90 24.06
C ARG A 572 -17.04 26.55 24.88
N GLN A 573 -15.97 25.80 25.19
CA GLN A 573 -14.81 26.32 25.92
C GLN A 573 -14.08 27.44 25.16
N SER A 574 -14.09 27.42 23.82
CA SER A 574 -13.39 28.41 22.98
C SER A 574 -14.15 29.73 22.74
N SER A 575 -15.30 29.96 23.41
CA SER A 575 -16.18 31.11 23.17
C SER A 575 -16.11 32.15 24.32
N PRO A 576 -15.32 33.24 24.18
CA PRO A 576 -14.93 34.10 25.31
C PRO A 576 -15.95 35.19 25.69
N SER A 577 -17.26 34.88 25.72
CA SER A 577 -18.28 35.78 26.29
C SER A 577 -19.62 35.08 26.57
N ALA A 578 -19.73 34.38 27.70
CA ALA A 578 -21.04 34.16 28.32
C ALA A 578 -21.41 35.42 29.13
N PRO A 579 -22.54 36.10 28.86
CA PRO A 579 -22.94 37.25 29.67
C PRO A 579 -23.23 36.81 31.10
N GLN A 580 -22.66 37.53 32.07
CA GLN A 580 -23.00 37.33 33.48
C GLN A 580 -24.48 37.67 33.68
N PHE A 581 -25.29 36.66 34.04
CA PHE A 581 -26.66 36.88 34.49
C PHE A 581 -26.62 37.65 35.82
N LEU A 582 -26.79 38.97 35.73
CA LEU A 582 -27.09 39.79 36.90
C LEU A 582 -28.39 39.28 37.53
N PRO A 583 -28.39 38.89 38.83
CA PRO A 583 -29.62 38.49 39.49
C PRO A 583 -30.56 39.69 39.56
N LEU A 584 -31.80 39.50 39.10
CA LEU A 584 -32.86 40.51 39.21
C LEU A 584 -33.06 40.87 40.68
N GLN A 585 -32.80 42.13 41.03
CA GLN A 585 -33.13 42.65 42.35
C GLN A 585 -34.65 42.58 42.54
N GLN A 586 -35.08 41.94 43.63
CA GLN A 586 -36.47 41.99 44.05
C GLN A 586 -36.79 43.44 44.48
N GLN A 587 -37.65 44.12 43.73
CA GLN A 587 -38.33 45.30 44.26
C GLN A 587 -39.55 44.83 45.04
N GLU A 588 -39.49 44.95 46.36
CA GLU A 588 -40.67 44.98 47.21
C GLU A 588 -41.32 46.38 47.15
N THR A 589 -42.58 46.45 47.58
CA THR A 589 -43.49 47.63 47.62
C THR A 589 -44.00 48.15 46.28
#